data_AF-A0A8S3XS03-F1
#
_entry.id   AF-A0A8S3XS03-F1
#
_cell.length_a   1.000
_cell.length_b   1.000
_cell.length_c   1.000
_cell.angle_alpha   90.00
_cell.angle_beta   90.00
_cell.angle_gamma   90.00
#
_symmetry.space_group_name_H-M   'P 1'
#
loop_
_entity.id
_entity.type
_entity.pdbx_description
1 polymer ?
#
loop_
_entity_poly.entity_id
_entity_poly.type
_entity_poly.pdbx_seq_one_letter_code
_entity_poly.pdbx_strand_id
1 'polypeptide(L)'
;MAVSGNEIKLKTLYAKRDVLFSRIQYIIDHIKNINVDSVRETFLCEIETVDSLRSDYENILDNINSLELQIDLKYTVNYQPLLSFEDMLCRVKKNGKALTVSSPKRSKTRNPGTPT
;
A
#
# COMPACT_ATOMS: atom_id res chain seq x y z
N MET A 1 15.62 -30.57 -18.26
CA MET A 1 15.66 -29.23 -18.89
C MET A 1 16.28 -28.29 -17.87
N ALA A 2 17.35 -27.58 -18.22
CA ALA A 2 17.97 -26.61 -17.33
C ALA A 2 17.14 -25.32 -17.33
N VAL A 3 16.70 -24.87 -16.16
CA VAL A 3 16.00 -23.58 -16.00
C VAL A 3 17.02 -22.47 -16.28
N SER A 4 16.72 -21.57 -17.19
CA SER A 4 17.62 -20.45 -17.52
C SER A 4 17.69 -19.47 -16.34
N GLY A 5 18.81 -18.75 -16.19
CA GLY A 5 18.96 -17.76 -15.10
C GLY A 5 17.86 -16.69 -15.12
N ASN A 6 17.32 -16.37 -16.30
CA ASN A 6 16.22 -15.43 -16.49
C ASN A 6 14.89 -15.96 -15.94
N GLU A 7 14.59 -17.25 -16.12
CA GLU A 7 13.37 -17.88 -15.56
C GLU A 7 13.38 -17.88 -14.03
N ILE A 8 14.54 -18.14 -13.40
CA ILE A 8 14.68 -18.07 -11.92
C ILE A 8 14.45 -16.64 -11.43
N LYS A 9 15.04 -15.65 -12.11
CA LYS A 9 14.88 -14.24 -11.77
C LYS A 9 13.43 -13.80 -11.93
N LEU A 10 12.78 -14.21 -13.02
CA LEU A 10 11.38 -13.91 -13.30
C LEU A 10 10.45 -14.49 -12.23
N LYS A 11 10.64 -15.76 -11.85
CA LYS A 11 9.90 -16.39 -10.76
C LYS A 11 10.06 -15.65 -9.43
N THR A 12 11.28 -15.19 -9.14
CA THR A 12 11.57 -14.39 -7.93
C THR A 12 10.85 -13.05 -7.96
N LEU A 13 10.81 -12.38 -9.12
CA LEU A 13 10.11 -11.11 -9.27
C LEU A 13 8.60 -11.25 -9.13
N TYR A 14 8.00 -12.31 -9.69
CA TYR A 14 6.59 -12.60 -9.48
C TYR A 14 6.26 -12.83 -8.00
N ALA A 15 7.09 -13.59 -7.28
CA ALA A 15 6.90 -13.79 -5.85
C ALA A 15 7.00 -12.46 -5.07
N LYS A 16 7.97 -11.59 -5.40
CA LYS A 16 8.10 -10.26 -4.77
C LYS A 16 6.89 -9.39 -5.07
N ARG A 17 6.42 -9.36 -6.33
CA ARG A 17 5.19 -8.64 -6.74
C ARG A 17 4.02 -9.06 -5.85
N ASP A 18 3.81 -10.35 -5.69
CA ASP A 18 2.67 -10.88 -4.94
C ASP A 18 2.75 -10.53 -3.45
N VAL A 19 3.96 -10.55 -2.86
CA VAL A 19 4.18 -10.11 -1.47
C VAL A 19 3.88 -8.62 -1.30
N LEU A 20 4.35 -7.76 -2.20
CA LEU A 20 4.09 -6.32 -2.11
C LEU A 20 2.60 -6.00 -2.29
N PHE A 21 1.92 -6.70 -3.20
CA PHE A 21 0.48 -6.55 -3.39
C PHE A 21 -0.29 -7.02 -2.16
N SER A 22 0.11 -8.13 -1.55
CA SER A 22 -0.47 -8.62 -0.30
C SER A 22 -0.26 -7.64 0.85
N ARG A 23 0.90 -6.96 0.88
CA ARG A 23 1.19 -5.94 1.89
C ARG A 23 0.24 -4.74 1.80
N ILE A 24 -0.04 -4.22 0.61
CA ILE A 24 -1.00 -3.10 0.49
C ILE A 24 -2.45 -3.55 0.82
N GLN A 25 -2.82 -4.80 0.49
CA GLN A 25 -4.11 -5.37 0.89
C GLN A 25 -4.23 -5.46 2.41
N TYR A 26 -3.17 -5.90 3.09
CA TYR A 26 -3.12 -5.96 4.56
C TYR A 26 -3.31 -4.58 5.20
N ILE A 27 -2.65 -3.54 4.67
CA ILE A 27 -2.84 -2.16 5.15
C ILE A 27 -4.30 -1.69 4.92
N ILE A 28 -4.93 -2.10 3.81
CA ILE A 28 -6.35 -1.83 3.59
C ILE A 28 -7.24 -2.55 4.60
N ASP A 29 -6.90 -3.76 5.00
CA ASP A 29 -7.69 -4.51 5.99
C ASP A 29 -7.68 -3.82 7.36
N HIS A 30 -6.59 -3.14 7.73
CA HIS A 30 -6.57 -2.29 8.93
C HIS A 30 -7.60 -1.16 8.91
N ILE A 31 -7.94 -0.62 7.74
CA ILE A 31 -8.96 0.43 7.61
C ILE A 31 -10.31 -0.05 8.15
N LYS A 32 -10.63 -1.34 8.03
CA LYS A 32 -11.90 -1.92 8.50
C LYS A 32 -12.05 -1.83 10.03
N ASN A 33 -10.94 -1.87 10.77
CA ASN A 33 -10.89 -1.87 12.23
C ASN A 33 -10.20 -0.62 12.79
N ILE A 34 -10.22 0.49 12.03
CA ILE A 34 -9.47 1.72 12.35
C ILE A 34 -9.96 2.46 13.61
N ASN A 35 -11.12 2.07 14.12
CA ASN A 35 -11.65 2.52 15.40
C ASN A 35 -10.91 1.91 16.60
N VAL A 36 -10.20 0.79 16.42
CA VAL A 36 -9.33 0.19 17.44
C VAL A 36 -8.01 0.96 17.49
N ASP A 37 -7.64 1.49 18.66
CA ASP A 37 -6.49 2.40 18.78
C ASP A 37 -5.15 1.74 18.37
N SER A 38 -4.92 0.47 18.72
CA SER A 38 -3.71 -0.25 18.31
C SER A 38 -3.63 -0.48 16.79
N VAL A 39 -4.77 -0.74 16.14
CA VAL A 39 -4.85 -0.86 14.67
C VAL A 39 -4.62 0.51 14.02
N ARG A 40 -5.18 1.57 14.60
CA ARG A 40 -4.99 2.94 14.12
C ARG A 40 -3.53 3.36 14.18
N GLU A 41 -2.85 3.11 15.29
CA GLU A 41 -1.43 3.40 15.44
C GLU A 41 -0.60 2.63 14.41
N THR A 42 -0.87 1.33 14.27
CA THR A 42 -0.21 0.48 13.26
C THR A 42 -0.41 1.04 11.84
N PHE A 43 -1.65 1.39 11.49
CA PHE A 43 -1.98 1.97 10.19
C PHE A 43 -1.28 3.31 9.93
N LEU A 44 -1.19 4.19 10.94
CA LEU A 44 -0.48 5.47 10.85
C LEU A 44 1.03 5.31 10.69
N CYS A 45 1.62 4.22 11.19
CA CYS A 45 3.01 3.89 10.90
C CYS A 45 3.17 3.33 9.49
N GLU A 46 2.26 2.46 9.05
CA GLU A 46 2.33 1.81 7.74
C GLU A 46 2.18 2.79 6.58
N ILE A 47 1.31 3.79 6.71
CA ILE A 47 1.08 4.81 5.66
C ILE A 47 2.34 5.60 5.30
N GLU A 48 3.28 5.79 6.23
CA GLU A 48 4.56 6.46 5.94
C GLU A 48 5.42 5.67 4.93
N THR A 49 5.17 4.36 4.81
CA THR A 49 5.92 3.47 3.93
C THR A 49 5.23 3.18 2.60
N VAL A 50 4.02 3.69 2.37
CA VAL A 50 3.25 3.27 1.19
C VAL A 50 3.74 3.87 -0.13
N ASP A 51 4.45 5.00 -0.07
CA ASP A 51 5.05 5.62 -1.26
C ASP A 51 6.30 4.88 -1.73
N SER A 52 7.14 4.41 -0.80
CA SER A 52 8.24 3.50 -1.16
C SER A 52 7.69 2.17 -1.68
N LEU A 53 6.62 1.65 -1.08
CA LEU A 53 5.96 0.43 -1.54
C LEU A 53 5.46 0.54 -3.00
N ARG A 54 4.89 1.70 -3.38
CA ARG A 54 4.50 1.97 -4.78
C ARG A 54 5.69 1.91 -5.72
N SER A 55 6.78 2.61 -5.37
CA SER A 55 8.00 2.65 -6.17
C SER A 55 8.59 1.24 -6.36
N ASP A 56 8.68 0.46 -5.28
CA ASP A 56 9.18 -0.92 -5.33
C ASP A 56 8.30 -1.81 -6.22
N TYR A 57 6.98 -1.63 -6.16
CA TYR A 57 6.02 -2.39 -6.97
C TYR A 57 6.14 -2.08 -8.47
N GLU A 58 6.21 -0.78 -8.82
CA GLU A 58 6.42 -0.30 -10.19
C GLU A 58 7.73 -0.85 -10.76
N ASN A 59 8.83 -0.73 -10.01
CA ASN A 59 10.13 -1.26 -10.41
C ASN A 59 10.11 -2.78 -10.63
N ILE A 60 9.38 -3.55 -9.81
CA ILE A 60 9.25 -4.99 -10.00
C ILE A 60 8.49 -5.30 -11.29
N LEU A 61 7.41 -4.58 -11.60
CA LEU A 61 6.65 -4.78 -12.83
C LEU A 61 7.48 -4.44 -14.07
N ASP A 62 8.25 -3.35 -14.04
CA ASP A 62 9.17 -3.01 -15.13
C ASP A 62 10.18 -4.12 -15.40
N ASN A 63 10.74 -4.69 -14.33
CA ASN A 63 11.68 -5.80 -14.42
C ASN A 63 11.03 -7.09 -14.94
N ILE A 64 9.78 -7.39 -14.53
CA ILE A 64 9.01 -8.53 -15.06
C ILE A 64 8.78 -8.33 -16.55
N ASN A 65 8.18 -7.21 -16.95
CA ASN A 65 7.86 -6.92 -18.34
C ASN A 65 9.10 -6.94 -19.23
N SER A 66 10.22 -6.41 -18.74
CA SER A 66 11.49 -6.45 -19.47
C SER A 66 12.04 -7.86 -19.66
N LEU A 67 11.97 -8.72 -18.64
CA LEU A 67 12.44 -10.11 -18.74
C LEU A 67 11.52 -10.96 -19.60
N GLU A 68 10.22 -10.78 -19.48
CA GLU A 68 9.24 -11.48 -20.32
C GLU A 68 9.45 -11.13 -21.79
N LEU A 69 9.67 -9.85 -22.14
CA LEU A 69 10.03 -9.45 -23.51
C LEU A 69 11.35 -10.04 -24.00
N GLN A 70 12.33 -10.23 -23.12
CA GLN A 70 13.61 -10.88 -23.47
C GLN A 70 13.45 -12.38 -23.73
N ILE A 71 12.49 -13.03 -23.08
CA ILE A 71 12.19 -14.45 -23.24
C ILE A 71 11.27 -14.67 -24.45
N ASP A 72 10.25 -13.84 -24.59
CA ASP A 72 9.27 -13.86 -25.68
C ASP A 72 8.96 -12.44 -26.19
N LEU A 73 9.41 -12.13 -27.39
CA LEU A 73 9.16 -10.83 -28.06
C LEU A 73 7.68 -10.58 -28.38
N LYS A 74 6.82 -11.60 -28.32
CA LYS A 74 5.37 -11.47 -28.49
C LYS A 74 4.63 -11.20 -27.18
N TYR A 75 5.34 -11.23 -26.05
CA TYR A 75 4.76 -10.92 -24.76
C TYR A 75 4.13 -9.53 -24.76
N THR A 76 2.90 -9.44 -24.25
CA THR A 76 2.20 -8.16 -24.08
C THR A 76 2.45 -7.64 -22.68
N VAL A 77 3.16 -6.51 -22.61
CA VAL A 77 3.44 -5.78 -21.37
C VAL A 77 2.15 -5.49 -20.60
N ASN A 78 2.16 -5.73 -19.29
CA ASN A 78 0.99 -5.58 -18.44
C ASN A 78 1.27 -4.71 -17.22
N TYR A 79 0.59 -3.57 -17.14
CA TYR A 79 0.62 -2.64 -16.00
C TYR A 79 -0.73 -2.56 -15.27
N GLN A 80 -1.72 -3.40 -15.63
CA GLN A 80 -2.99 -3.46 -14.90
C GLN A 80 -2.83 -3.73 -13.39
N PRO A 81 -1.85 -4.54 -12.94
CA PRO A 81 -1.60 -4.69 -11.51
C PRO A 81 -1.15 -3.39 -10.83
N LEU A 82 -0.41 -2.52 -11.52
CA LEU A 82 0.00 -1.21 -10.99
C LEU A 82 -1.21 -0.31 -10.75
N LEU A 83 -2.13 -0.23 -11.72
CA LEU A 83 -3.35 0.56 -11.55
C LEU A 83 -4.19 0.06 -10.37
N SER A 84 -4.33 -1.27 -10.24
CA SER A 84 -5.03 -1.88 -9.10
C SER A 84 -4.34 -1.56 -7.77
N PHE A 85 -3.01 -1.54 -7.76
CA PHE A 85 -2.21 -1.14 -6.61
C PHE A 85 -2.42 0.34 -6.25
N GLU A 86 -2.45 1.23 -7.24
CA GLU A 86 -2.66 2.67 -7.05
C GLU A 86 -4.06 3.00 -6.53
N ASP A 87 -5.09 2.28 -6.98
CA ASP A 87 -6.45 2.40 -6.45
C ASP A 87 -6.49 2.07 -4.96
N MET A 88 -5.76 1.03 -4.54
CA MET A 88 -5.62 0.65 -3.14
C MET A 88 -4.84 1.72 -2.34
N LEU A 89 -3.73 2.19 -2.88
CA LEU A 89 -2.92 3.26 -2.30
C LEU A 89 -3.73 4.54 -2.05
N CYS A 90 -4.57 4.92 -3.01
CA CYS A 90 -5.46 6.08 -2.88
C CYS A 90 -6.39 5.95 -1.68
N ARG A 91 -6.98 4.76 -1.46
CA ARG A 91 -7.84 4.47 -0.30
C ARG A 91 -7.06 4.57 1.01
N VAL A 92 -5.83 4.03 1.06
CA VAL A 92 -4.96 4.13 2.24
C VAL A 92 -4.68 5.60 2.57
N LYS A 93 -4.21 6.37 1.58
CA LYS A 93 -3.91 7.81 1.76
C LYS A 93 -5.12 8.62 2.20
N LYS A 94 -6.29 8.36 1.61
CA LYS A 94 -7.54 9.05 1.98
C LYS A 94 -7.90 8.84 3.44
N ASN A 95 -7.79 7.60 3.93
CA ASN A 95 -8.11 7.28 5.32
C ASN A 95 -7.06 7.84 6.30
N GLY A 96 -5.77 7.81 5.97
CA GLY A 96 -4.75 8.43 6.80
C GLY A 96 -4.94 9.93 6.97
N LYS A 97 -5.27 10.65 5.89
CA LYS A 97 -5.61 12.09 5.96
C LYS A 97 -6.83 12.35 6.85
N ALA A 98 -7.84 11.50 6.80
CA ALA A 98 -9.02 11.65 7.65
C ALA A 98 -8.68 11.55 9.15
N LEU A 99 -7.77 10.64 9.51
CA LEU A 99 -7.34 10.44 10.89
C LEU A 99 -6.51 11.62 11.43
N THR A 100 -5.58 12.16 10.64
CA THR A 100 -4.71 13.26 11.07
C THR A 100 -5.45 14.60 11.20
N VAL A 101 -6.48 14.84 10.38
CA VAL A 101 -7.30 16.06 10.43
C VAL A 101 -8.34 16.01 11.56
N SER A 102 -8.66 14.82 12.10
CA SER A 102 -9.75 14.62 13.07
C SER A 102 -9.40 14.89 14.55
N SER A 103 -8.25 15.52 14.84
CA SER A 103 -7.87 15.96 16.20
C SER A 103 -9.03 16.71 16.88
N PRO A 104 -9.51 16.29 18.08
CA PRO A 104 -10.68 16.91 18.70
C PRO A 104 -10.40 18.36 19.07
N LYS A 105 -11.25 19.29 18.61
CA LYS A 105 -11.42 20.59 19.28
C LYS A 105 -11.81 20.29 20.73
N ARG A 106 -10.85 20.38 21.65
CA ARG A 106 -11.05 20.30 23.10
C ARG A 106 -12.23 21.22 23.44
N SER A 107 -13.35 20.61 23.80
CA SER A 107 -14.55 21.30 24.26
C SER A 107 -14.16 22.22 25.41
N LYS A 108 -14.32 23.52 25.20
CA LYS A 108 -14.15 24.55 26.21
C LYS A 108 -15.23 24.31 27.26
N THR A 109 -14.90 23.63 28.35
CA THR A 109 -15.79 23.50 29.52
C THR A 109 -16.02 24.91 30.06
N ARG A 110 -17.12 25.52 29.64
CA ARG A 110 -17.60 26.80 30.15
C ARG A 110 -18.31 26.46 31.46
N ASN A 111 -17.59 26.46 32.58
CA ASN A 111 -18.21 26.41 33.90
C ASN A 111 -19.17 27.59 34.02
N PRO A 112 -20.48 27.36 34.27
CA PRO A 112 -21.37 28.43 34.68
C PRO A 112 -20.98 28.81 36.12
N GLY A 113 -20.75 30.11 36.34
CA GLY A 113 -20.40 30.63 37.65
C GLY A 113 -21.43 30.24 38.71
N THR A 114 -20.96 29.97 39.91
CA THR A 114 -21.76 29.99 41.13
C THR A 114 -21.90 31.44 41.61
N PRO A 115 -23.13 31.98 41.70
CA PRO A 115 -23.41 33.12 42.56
C PRO A 115 -23.86 32.65 43.95
N THR A 116 -23.58 33.51 44.93
CA THR A 116 -23.87 33.52 46.38
C THR A 116 -22.84 32.89 47.29
#